data_AF-A0A353A287-F1
#
_entry.id   AF-A0A353A287-F1
#
_cell.length_a   1.000
_cell.length_b   1.000
_cell.length_c   1.000
_cell.angle_alpha   90.00
_cell.angle_beta   90.00
_cell.angle_gamma   90.00
#
_symmetry.space_group_name_H-M   'P 1'
#
loop_
_entity.id
_entity.type
_entity.pdbx_description
1 polymer ?
#
loop_
_entity_poly.entity_id
_entity_poly.type
_entity_poly.pdbx_seq_one_letter_code
_entity_poly.pdbx_strand_id
1 'polypeptide(L)'
;MTRLLLRHLACLLGVHAVGLVTLSLMRLALYAAGHHFLDAGSAGDILLQAQAFVRGVWFDNVIGCYILIVPLAFTVLCHLAGRGRAALAASLWWMRVLWVAAIGVSAANIPYFLYFFKNINSSIWNWAEYGTTTMGMLLGEKSYYPPMAGFVLLSAIFLWLTVRVRRALVPAGDARRGEHKGLQARPWCPTGAMGVLVLGCAAIGLCLFGIRGRTGYNPIKVSAAYYCHDAFLNQLGVNPAFSLLTSTLDDRRPENRRLNLMPVGEARARCLRDMRR
;
A
#
# COMPACT_ATOMS: atom_id res chain seq x y z
N MET A 1 -0.91 12.16 29.35
CA MET A 1 -1.60 11.41 28.27
C MET A 1 -1.13 11.94 26.91
N THR A 2 -1.23 13.25 26.68
CA THR A 2 -0.76 13.95 25.47
C THR A 2 0.70 13.68 25.04
N ARG A 3 1.70 13.77 25.93
CA ARG A 3 3.11 13.51 25.56
C ARG A 3 3.36 12.07 25.06
N LEU A 4 2.70 11.09 25.66
CA LEU A 4 2.80 9.69 25.23
C LEU A 4 2.09 9.49 23.89
N LEU A 5 0.92 10.11 23.70
CA LEU A 5 0.23 10.11 22.42
C LEU A 5 1.11 10.69 21.32
N LEU A 6 1.74 11.85 21.55
CA LEU A 6 2.62 12.49 20.56
C LEU A 6 3.77 11.56 20.13
N ARG A 7 4.39 10.85 21.08
CA ARG A 7 5.42 9.84 20.78
C ARG A 7 4.86 8.68 19.95
N HIS A 8 3.65 8.21 20.26
CA HIS A 8 3.00 7.15 19.48
C HIS A 8 2.67 7.64 18.06
N LEU A 9 2.08 8.82 17.93
CA LEU A 9 1.78 9.43 16.63
C LEU A 9 3.05 9.64 15.80
N ALA A 10 4.10 10.21 16.39
CA ALA A 10 5.40 10.35 15.74
C ALA A 10 5.98 9.00 15.29
N CYS A 11 5.83 7.95 16.11
CA CYS A 11 6.26 6.61 15.74
C CYS A 11 5.46 6.03 14.56
N LEU A 12 4.14 6.20 14.54
CA LEU A 12 3.29 5.74 13.42
C LEU A 12 3.63 6.51 12.13
N LEU A 13 3.80 7.83 12.23
CA LEU A 13 4.22 8.67 11.09
C LEU A 13 5.62 8.32 10.60
N GLY A 14 6.55 8.02 11.51
CA GLY A 14 7.89 7.55 11.15
C GLY A 14 7.86 6.23 10.39
N VAL A 15 7.03 5.27 10.81
CA VAL A 15 6.85 4.01 10.07
C VAL A 15 6.16 4.23 8.72
N HIS A 16 5.18 5.13 8.65
CA HIS A 16 4.56 5.54 7.38
C HIS A 16 5.59 6.11 6.41
N ALA A 17 6.46 7.02 6.87
CA ALA A 17 7.53 7.59 6.04
C ALA A 17 8.51 6.53 5.53
N VAL A 18 8.94 5.59 6.39
CA VAL A 18 9.79 4.46 5.98
C VAL A 18 9.09 3.59 4.92
N GLY A 19 7.78 3.37 5.05
CA GLY A 19 6.98 2.66 4.07
C GLY A 19 6.98 3.35 2.69
N LEU A 20 6.76 4.67 2.66
CA LEU A 20 6.79 5.46 1.42
C LEU A 20 8.15 5.43 0.73
N VAL A 21 9.24 5.53 1.50
CA VAL A 21 10.60 5.39 0.97
C VAL A 21 10.78 4.00 0.36
N THR A 22 10.30 2.95 1.03
CA THR A 22 10.42 1.57 0.54
C THR A 22 9.64 1.36 -0.77
N LEU A 23 8.44 1.90 -0.90
CA LEU A 23 7.68 1.87 -2.16
C LEU A 23 8.35 2.69 -3.27
N SER A 24 8.96 3.82 -2.93
CA SER A 24 9.74 4.63 -3.89
C SER A 24 10.96 3.87 -4.41
N LEU A 25 11.64 3.08 -3.55
CA LEU A 25 12.73 2.20 -3.97
C LEU A 25 12.23 1.06 -4.89
N MET A 26 11.06 0.48 -4.62
CA MET A 26 10.43 -0.49 -5.53
C MET A 26 10.07 0.13 -6.88
N ARG A 27 9.58 1.38 -6.90
CA ARG A 27 9.35 2.13 -8.14
C ARG A 27 10.66 2.35 -8.89
N LEU A 28 11.74 2.71 -8.19
CA LEU A 28 13.04 2.85 -8.81
C LEU A 28 13.54 1.52 -9.42
N ALA A 29 13.29 0.40 -8.75
CA ALA A 29 13.59 -0.93 -9.30
C ALA A 29 12.77 -1.22 -10.57
N LEU A 30 11.47 -0.90 -10.58
CA LEU A 30 10.64 -1.01 -11.80
C LEU A 30 11.15 -0.08 -12.92
N TYR A 31 11.51 1.16 -12.58
CA TYR A 31 12.08 2.12 -13.52
C TYR A 31 13.35 1.59 -14.16
N ALA A 32 14.28 1.05 -13.36
CA ALA A 32 15.53 0.48 -13.85
C ALA A 32 15.29 -0.75 -14.75
N ALA A 33 14.37 -1.64 -14.36
CA ALA A 33 14.06 -2.84 -15.14
C ALA A 33 13.33 -2.51 -16.45
N GLY A 34 12.45 -1.52 -16.43
CA GLY A 34 11.64 -1.08 -17.57
C GLY A 34 12.23 0.08 -18.36
N HIS A 35 13.48 0.50 -18.08
CA HIS A 35 14.06 1.71 -18.67
C HIS A 35 14.06 1.71 -20.21
N HIS A 36 14.17 0.52 -20.81
CA HIS A 36 14.12 0.31 -22.26
C HIS A 36 12.75 0.63 -22.89
N PHE A 37 11.68 0.82 -22.10
CA PHE A 37 10.37 1.23 -22.58
C PHE A 37 10.20 2.75 -22.72
N LEU A 38 11.21 3.55 -22.34
CA LEU A 38 11.14 5.00 -22.50
C LEU A 38 11.14 5.39 -23.98
N ASP A 39 10.28 6.33 -24.34
CA ASP A 39 10.30 6.94 -25.66
C ASP A 39 11.57 7.78 -25.83
N ALA A 40 12.08 7.86 -27.07
CA ALA A 40 13.32 8.58 -27.39
C ALA A 40 13.31 10.05 -26.92
N GLY A 41 12.15 10.71 -26.98
CA GLY A 41 11.97 12.08 -26.50
C GLY A 41 11.97 12.22 -24.97
N SER A 42 11.59 11.15 -24.25
CA SER A 42 11.50 11.14 -22.78
C SER A 42 12.80 10.70 -22.11
N ALA A 43 13.64 9.93 -22.80
CA ALA A 43 14.88 9.37 -22.26
C ALA A 43 15.87 10.46 -21.78
N GLY A 44 15.89 11.61 -22.47
CA GLY A 44 16.74 12.76 -22.10
C GLY A 44 16.10 13.76 -21.13
N ASP A 45 14.79 13.68 -20.89
CA ASP A 45 14.07 14.66 -20.06
C ASP A 45 13.95 14.19 -18.61
N ILE A 46 14.96 14.56 -17.81
CA ILE A 46 15.04 14.22 -16.38
C ILE A 46 13.86 14.83 -15.60
N LEU A 47 13.38 16.01 -15.98
CA LEU A 47 12.26 16.66 -15.30
C LEU A 47 10.98 15.88 -15.54
N LEU A 48 10.74 15.45 -16.79
CA LEU A 48 9.62 14.60 -17.14
C LEU A 48 9.67 13.29 -16.36
N GLN A 49 10.82 12.61 -16.31
CA GLN A 49 10.98 11.37 -15.55
C GLN A 49 10.73 11.59 -14.05
N ALA A 50 11.26 12.66 -13.46
CA ALA A 50 11.07 12.99 -12.05
C ALA A 50 9.59 13.22 -11.70
N GLN A 51 8.79 13.78 -12.61
CA GLN A 51 7.36 13.95 -12.38
C GLN A 51 6.62 12.61 -12.20
N ALA A 52 7.03 11.53 -12.88
CA ALA A 52 6.45 10.21 -12.66
C ALA A 52 6.68 9.73 -11.22
N PHE A 53 7.89 9.96 -10.67
CA PHE A 53 8.19 9.62 -9.28
C PHE A 53 7.38 10.44 -8.29
N VAL A 54 7.23 11.74 -8.53
CA VAL A 54 6.41 12.63 -7.66
C VAL A 54 4.96 12.16 -7.62
N ARG A 55 4.35 11.93 -8.79
CA ARG A 55 2.98 11.40 -8.87
C ARG A 55 2.88 10.04 -8.19
N GLY A 56 3.88 9.21 -8.40
CA GLY A 56 4.02 7.93 -7.71
C GLY A 56 3.97 8.05 -6.19
N VAL A 57 4.72 8.99 -5.59
CA VAL A 57 4.67 9.22 -4.14
C VAL A 57 3.28 9.65 -3.68
N TRP A 58 2.52 10.37 -4.50
CA TRP A 58 1.13 10.71 -4.17
C TRP A 58 0.25 9.47 -4.09
N PHE A 59 0.36 8.54 -5.05
CA PHE A 59 -0.38 7.28 -5.01
C PHE A 59 0.10 6.37 -3.87
N ASP A 60 1.40 6.32 -3.58
CA ASP A 60 1.94 5.59 -2.43
C ASP A 60 1.37 6.13 -1.13
N ASN A 61 1.27 7.46 -1.00
CA ASN A 61 0.72 8.09 0.19
C ASN A 61 -0.76 7.75 0.39
N VAL A 62 -1.55 7.63 -0.67
CA VAL A 62 -2.95 7.19 -0.57
C VAL A 62 -3.05 5.78 0.04
N ILE A 63 -2.25 4.83 -0.47
CA ILE A 63 -2.19 3.48 0.10
C ILE A 63 -1.67 3.50 1.54
N GLY A 64 -0.60 4.23 1.79
CA GLY A 64 -0.05 4.38 3.14
C GLY A 64 -1.09 4.96 4.12
N CYS A 65 -1.90 5.92 3.69
CA CYS A 65 -2.96 6.49 4.51
C CYS A 65 -4.12 5.51 4.75
N TYR A 66 -4.47 4.64 3.78
CA TYR A 66 -5.39 3.52 4.03
C TYR A 66 -4.85 2.55 5.09
N ILE A 67 -3.54 2.29 5.07
CA ILE A 67 -2.89 1.44 6.09
C ILE A 67 -2.86 2.14 7.45
N LEU A 68 -2.63 3.46 7.48
CA LEU A 68 -2.39 4.27 8.67
C LEU A 68 -3.67 4.68 9.43
N ILE A 69 -4.82 4.80 8.75
CA ILE A 69 -6.05 5.31 9.38
C ILE A 69 -6.54 4.45 10.55
N VAL A 70 -6.49 3.12 10.38
CA VAL A 70 -6.89 2.15 11.42
C VAL A 70 -6.00 2.26 12.68
N PRO A 71 -4.66 2.18 12.59
CA PRO A 71 -3.79 2.30 13.77
C PRO A 71 -3.85 3.69 14.39
N LEU A 72 -4.07 4.77 13.61
CA LEU A 72 -4.30 6.10 14.17
C LEU A 72 -5.57 6.14 15.04
N ALA A 73 -6.71 5.73 14.49
CA ALA A 73 -7.99 5.72 15.20
C ALA A 73 -7.92 4.82 16.46
N PHE A 74 -7.39 3.60 16.30
CA PHE A 74 -7.21 2.67 17.42
C PHE A 74 -6.32 3.23 18.53
N THR A 75 -5.22 3.89 18.16
CA THR A 75 -4.32 4.52 19.14
C THR A 75 -5.00 5.65 19.89
N VAL A 76 -5.74 6.52 19.20
CA VAL A 76 -6.50 7.62 19.82
C VAL A 76 -7.54 7.05 20.79
N LEU A 77 -8.35 6.08 20.37
CA LEU A 77 -9.37 5.44 21.21
C LEU A 77 -8.77 4.80 22.46
N CYS A 78 -7.65 4.08 22.31
CA CYS A 78 -6.97 3.47 23.45
C CYS A 78 -6.39 4.53 24.41
N HIS A 79 -5.91 5.67 23.91
CA HIS A 79 -5.48 6.78 24.77
C HIS A 79 -6.64 7.43 25.51
N LEU A 80 -7.81 7.57 24.88
CA LEU A 80 -9.04 8.05 25.52
C LEU A 80 -9.51 7.09 26.62
N ALA A 81 -9.42 5.78 26.38
CA ALA A 81 -9.75 4.73 27.34
C ALA A 81 -8.67 4.50 28.43
N GLY A 82 -7.60 5.31 28.46
CA GLY A 82 -6.51 5.17 29.44
C GLY A 82 -5.56 3.97 29.20
N ARG A 83 -5.74 3.23 28.09
CA ARG A 83 -4.98 2.03 27.67
C ARG A 83 -3.91 2.31 26.60
N GLY A 84 -3.49 3.57 26.46
CA GLY A 84 -2.61 4.01 25.36
C GLY A 84 -1.31 3.21 25.19
N ARG A 85 -0.76 2.63 26.26
CA ARG A 85 0.48 1.81 26.23
C ARG A 85 0.34 0.50 25.48
N ALA A 86 -0.82 -0.15 25.53
CA ALA A 86 -1.08 -1.39 24.80
C ALA A 86 -1.28 -1.14 23.29
N ALA A 87 -1.68 0.09 22.92
CA ALA A 87 -2.08 0.41 21.57
C ALA A 87 -0.93 0.33 20.56
N LEU A 88 0.27 0.80 20.93
CA LEU A 88 1.37 0.95 19.99
C LEU A 88 1.84 -0.39 19.41
N ALA A 89 1.90 -1.45 20.22
CA ALA A 89 2.37 -2.76 19.75
C ALA A 89 1.44 -3.32 18.67
N ALA A 90 0.13 -3.30 18.92
CA ALA A 90 -0.88 -3.75 17.96
C ALA A 90 -0.90 -2.87 16.70
N SER A 91 -0.85 -1.55 16.85
CA SER A 91 -0.79 -0.60 15.73
C SER A 91 0.45 -0.83 14.85
N LEU A 92 1.62 -1.06 15.45
CA LEU A 92 2.84 -1.35 14.70
C LEU A 92 2.79 -2.72 14.02
N TRP A 93 2.20 -3.73 14.66
CA TRP A 93 2.03 -5.04 14.04
C TRP A 93 1.14 -4.95 12.79
N TRP A 94 -0.01 -4.26 12.90
CA TRP A 94 -0.89 -3.96 11.77
C TRP A 94 -0.15 -3.28 10.62
N MET A 95 0.57 -2.18 10.93
CA MET A 95 1.32 -1.45 9.91
C MET A 95 2.37 -2.34 9.24
N ARG A 96 3.12 -3.14 10.01
CA ARG A 96 4.15 -4.02 9.45
C ARG A 96 3.57 -5.03 8.47
N VAL A 97 2.47 -5.69 8.84
CA VAL A 97 1.82 -6.69 7.98
C VAL A 97 1.34 -6.04 6.68
N LEU A 98 0.60 -4.94 6.75
CA LEU A 98 0.04 -4.31 5.55
C LEU A 98 1.09 -3.63 4.67
N TRP A 99 2.13 -3.03 5.26
CA TRP A 99 3.24 -2.47 4.47
C TRP A 99 4.03 -3.59 3.76
N VAL A 100 4.31 -4.70 4.43
CA VAL A 100 4.94 -5.87 3.78
C VAL A 100 4.05 -6.40 2.65
N ALA A 101 2.73 -6.45 2.83
CA ALA A 101 1.81 -6.82 1.75
C ALA A 101 1.89 -5.84 0.57
N ALA A 102 1.90 -4.52 0.82
CA ALA A 102 2.03 -3.51 -0.23
C ALA A 102 3.38 -3.61 -0.98
N ILE A 103 4.48 -3.85 -0.26
CA ILE A 103 5.80 -4.11 -0.84
C ILE A 103 5.77 -5.38 -1.70
N GLY A 104 5.07 -6.43 -1.25
CA GLY A 104 4.88 -7.68 -1.99
C GLY A 104 4.13 -7.48 -3.31
N VAL A 105 3.04 -6.70 -3.29
CA VAL A 105 2.30 -6.34 -4.52
C VAL A 105 3.18 -5.54 -5.47
N SER A 106 3.96 -4.58 -4.97
CA SER A 106 4.90 -3.81 -5.81
C SER A 106 6.02 -4.67 -6.39
N ALA A 107 6.55 -5.65 -5.64
CA ALA A 107 7.56 -6.56 -6.14
C ALA A 107 7.00 -7.51 -7.21
N ALA A 108 5.80 -8.08 -6.99
CA ALA A 108 5.10 -8.90 -7.96
C ALA A 108 4.72 -8.11 -9.22
N ASN A 109 4.49 -6.81 -9.07
CA ASN A 109 4.20 -5.92 -10.19
C ASN A 109 5.39 -5.77 -11.14
N ILE A 110 6.63 -5.90 -10.69
CA ILE A 110 7.80 -5.72 -11.57
C ILE A 110 7.76 -6.70 -12.75
N PRO A 111 7.81 -8.03 -12.54
CA PRO A 111 7.76 -8.97 -13.67
C PRO A 111 6.41 -8.94 -14.39
N TYR A 112 5.30 -8.71 -13.67
CA TYR A 112 3.98 -8.57 -14.30
C TYR A 112 3.95 -7.39 -15.28
N PHE A 113 4.53 -6.25 -14.89
CA PHE A 113 4.60 -5.06 -15.74
C PHE A 113 5.52 -5.28 -16.93
N LEU A 114 6.69 -5.90 -16.74
CA LEU A 114 7.60 -6.21 -17.84
C LEU A 114 6.96 -7.12 -18.90
N TYR A 115 6.07 -8.04 -18.49
CA TYR A 115 5.39 -8.94 -19.40
C TYR A 115 4.13 -8.32 -20.05
N PHE A 116 3.27 -7.66 -19.27
CA PHE A 116 1.97 -7.17 -19.73
C PHE A 116 1.91 -5.67 -20.05
N PHE A 117 2.98 -4.92 -19.76
CA PHE A 117 3.07 -3.48 -19.89
C PHE A 117 1.90 -2.72 -19.21
N LYS A 118 1.44 -3.26 -18.08
CA LYS A 118 0.37 -2.69 -17.26
C LYS A 118 0.58 -3.05 -15.80
N ASN A 119 0.13 -2.18 -14.90
CA ASN A 119 0.16 -2.49 -13.47
C ASN A 119 -0.78 -3.65 -13.13
N ILE A 120 -0.43 -4.40 -12.08
CA ILE A 120 -1.21 -5.50 -11.56
C ILE A 120 -2.60 -5.02 -11.17
N ASN A 121 -3.62 -5.74 -11.62
CA ASN A 121 -5.01 -5.39 -11.46
C ASN A 121 -5.83 -6.64 -11.12
N SER A 122 -7.14 -6.48 -11.00
CA SER A 122 -8.09 -7.53 -10.66
C SER A 122 -8.02 -8.79 -11.54
N SER A 123 -7.43 -8.74 -12.73
CA SER A 123 -7.26 -9.95 -13.54
C SER A 123 -6.38 -11.01 -12.88
N ILE A 124 -5.57 -10.64 -11.88
CA ILE A 124 -4.78 -11.59 -11.09
C ILE A 124 -5.66 -12.62 -10.38
N TRP A 125 -6.90 -12.27 -10.04
CA TRP A 125 -7.83 -13.18 -9.35
C TRP A 125 -8.27 -14.35 -10.25
N ASN A 126 -8.26 -14.16 -11.57
CA ASN A 126 -8.58 -15.24 -12.51
C ASN A 126 -7.50 -16.34 -12.52
N TRP A 127 -6.28 -16.03 -12.07
CA TRP A 127 -5.19 -17.01 -11.99
C TRP A 127 -5.20 -17.80 -10.69
N ALA A 128 -6.00 -17.40 -9.70
CA ALA A 128 -6.14 -18.12 -8.45
C ALA A 128 -6.68 -19.55 -8.68
N GLU A 129 -7.54 -19.75 -9.68
CA GLU A 129 -8.06 -21.07 -10.07
C GLU A 129 -6.96 -22.00 -10.63
N TYR A 130 -5.88 -21.43 -11.16
CA TYR A 130 -4.72 -22.15 -11.72
C TYR A 130 -3.49 -22.07 -10.79
N GLY A 131 -3.71 -21.85 -9.49
CA GLY A 131 -2.65 -21.49 -8.55
C GLY A 131 -1.47 -22.46 -8.48
N THR A 132 -1.68 -23.76 -8.68
CA THR A 132 -0.60 -24.76 -8.73
C THR A 132 0.30 -24.56 -9.95
N THR A 133 -0.29 -24.36 -11.12
CA THR A 133 0.43 -24.07 -12.37
C THR A 133 1.15 -22.72 -12.28
N THR A 134 0.49 -21.68 -11.76
CA THR A 134 1.09 -20.35 -11.58
C THR A 134 2.27 -20.39 -10.60
N MET A 135 2.15 -21.13 -9.49
CA MET A 135 3.26 -21.29 -8.54
C MET A 135 4.44 -22.04 -9.16
N GLY A 136 4.16 -23.07 -9.96
CA GLY A 136 5.18 -23.81 -10.71
C GLY A 136 5.96 -22.91 -11.68
N MET A 137 5.27 -22.00 -12.37
CA MET A 137 5.91 -21.01 -13.24
C MET A 137 6.76 -20.01 -12.45
N LEU A 138 6.23 -19.47 -11.36
CA LEU A 138 6.93 -18.48 -10.52
C LEU A 138 8.23 -19.03 -9.91
N LEU A 139 8.23 -20.30 -9.48
CA LEU A 139 9.40 -20.92 -8.88
C LEU A 139 10.36 -21.53 -9.92
N GLY A 140 9.85 -21.93 -11.09
CA GLY A 140 10.61 -22.56 -12.15
C GLY A 140 11.41 -21.60 -13.02
N GLU A 141 10.95 -20.35 -13.18
CA GLU A 141 11.60 -19.38 -14.06
C GLU A 141 12.57 -18.48 -13.29
N LYS A 142 13.86 -18.51 -13.67
CA LYS A 142 14.93 -17.77 -12.99
C LYS A 142 14.75 -16.24 -13.06
N SER A 143 13.98 -15.74 -14.04
CA SER A 143 13.68 -14.32 -14.22
C SER A 143 12.89 -13.70 -13.06
N TYR A 144 12.15 -14.51 -12.29
CA TYR A 144 11.39 -14.05 -11.11
C TYR A 144 12.24 -13.93 -9.84
N TYR A 145 13.45 -14.52 -9.81
CA TYR A 145 14.27 -14.55 -8.60
C TYR A 145 14.77 -13.17 -8.15
N PRO A 146 15.22 -12.26 -9.04
CA PRO A 146 15.65 -10.93 -8.61
C PRO A 146 14.51 -10.11 -7.95
N PRO A 147 13.29 -10.02 -8.51
CA PRO A 147 12.15 -9.40 -7.82
C PRO A 147 11.81 -10.05 -6.47
N MET A 148 11.88 -11.38 -6.37
CA MET A 148 11.65 -12.11 -5.11
C MET A 148 12.72 -11.81 -4.05
N ALA A 149 14.00 -11.80 -4.45
CA ALA A 149 15.10 -11.44 -3.57
C ALA A 149 14.99 -9.97 -3.11
N GLY A 150 14.65 -9.06 -4.03
CA GLY A 150 14.38 -7.66 -3.74
C GLY A 150 13.23 -7.48 -2.73
N PHE A 151 12.14 -8.25 -2.89
CA PHE A 151 11.03 -8.28 -1.94
C PHE A 151 11.49 -8.67 -0.52
N VAL A 152 12.22 -9.79 -0.38
CA VAL A 152 12.69 -10.27 0.92
C VAL A 152 13.65 -9.27 1.55
N LEU A 153 14.61 -8.74 0.78
CA LEU A 153 15.59 -7.78 1.25
C LEU A 153 14.94 -6.49 1.73
N LEU A 154 14.11 -5.86 0.89
CA LEU A 154 13.47 -4.59 1.24
C LEU A 154 12.44 -4.75 2.36
N SER A 155 11.74 -5.89 2.44
CA SER A 155 10.87 -6.19 3.58
C SER A 155 11.66 -6.35 4.88
N ALA A 156 12.79 -7.04 4.86
CA ALA A 156 13.67 -7.19 6.03
C ALA A 156 14.23 -5.83 6.49
N ILE A 157 14.71 -5.01 5.54
CA ILE A 157 15.19 -3.65 5.82
C ILE A 157 14.07 -2.79 6.40
N PHE A 158 12.87 -2.83 5.80
CA PHE A 158 11.70 -2.12 6.29
C PHE A 158 11.38 -2.51 7.74
N LEU A 159 11.26 -3.81 8.03
CA LEU A 159 10.98 -4.32 9.38
C LEU A 159 12.05 -3.88 10.38
N TRP A 160 13.33 -3.99 10.01
CA TRP A 160 14.45 -3.53 10.83
C TRP A 160 14.39 -2.02 11.11
N LEU A 161 14.12 -1.20 10.08
CA LEU A 161 13.95 0.25 10.22
C LEU A 161 12.77 0.58 11.14
N THR A 162 11.64 -0.13 11.05
CA THR A 162 10.51 0.10 11.97
C THR A 162 10.89 -0.14 13.43
N VAL A 163 11.76 -1.12 13.70
CA VAL A 163 12.30 -1.37 15.05
C VAL A 163 13.20 -0.22 15.50
N ARG A 164 14.04 0.32 14.60
CA ARG A 164 14.89 1.49 14.87
C ARG A 164 14.04 2.74 15.17
N VAL A 165 13.04 3.05 14.35
CA VAL A 165 12.10 4.16 14.55
C VAL A 165 11.40 4.05 15.90
N ARG A 166 10.86 2.86 16.23
CA ARG A 166 10.24 2.62 17.54
C ARG A 166 11.20 2.89 18.69
N ARG A 167 12.42 2.35 18.62
CA ARG A 167 13.44 2.52 19.69
C ARG A 167 13.85 3.99 19.86
N ALA A 168 13.96 4.73 18.77
CA ALA A 168 14.34 6.15 18.78
C ALA A 168 13.23 7.04 19.38
N LEU A 169 11.98 6.81 19.00
CA LEU A 169 10.85 7.67 19.39
C LEU A 169 10.15 7.25 20.68
N VAL A 170 10.28 5.98 21.07
CA VAL A 170 9.69 5.40 22.28
C VAL A 170 10.74 4.55 23.02
N PRO A 171 11.60 5.19 23.85
CA PRO A 171 12.66 4.49 24.57
C PRO A 171 12.14 3.47 25.59
N ALA A 172 12.95 2.43 25.86
CA ALA A 172 12.56 1.31 26.74
C ALA A 172 12.15 1.71 28.16
N GLY A 173 12.64 2.84 28.68
CA GLY A 173 12.25 3.38 29.99
C GLY A 173 10.75 3.74 30.09
N ASP A 174 10.12 4.13 28.98
CA ASP A 174 8.68 4.41 28.92
C ASP A 174 7.83 3.13 28.88
N ALA A 175 8.38 2.05 28.31
CA ALA A 175 7.73 0.74 28.25
C ALA A 175 7.84 0.00 29.60
N ARG A 176 9.03 -0.06 30.21
CA ARG A 176 9.29 -0.75 31.50
C ARG A 176 8.60 -0.09 32.70
N ARG A 177 8.43 1.25 32.69
CA ARG A 177 7.67 1.98 33.72
C ARG A 177 6.15 1.68 33.68
N GLY A 178 5.69 0.92 32.68
CA GLY A 178 4.32 0.42 32.56
C GLY A 178 4.13 -1.04 32.93
N GLU A 179 5.18 -1.88 32.90
CA GLU A 179 5.09 -3.28 33.35
C GLU A 179 5.02 -3.36 34.89
N HIS A 180 5.76 -2.51 35.61
CA HIS A 180 5.70 -2.45 37.08
C HIS A 180 4.45 -1.77 37.65
N LYS A 181 3.71 -1.01 36.83
CA LYS A 181 2.38 -0.47 37.17
C LYS A 181 1.37 -1.19 36.28
N GLY A 182 1.15 -2.48 36.55
CA GLY A 182 0.28 -3.34 35.75
C GLY A 182 -1.05 -2.65 35.43
N LEU A 183 -1.57 -2.82 34.20
CA LEU A 183 -2.82 -2.34 33.54
C LEU A 183 -3.74 -1.30 34.23
N GLN A 184 -3.25 -0.48 35.15
CA GLN A 184 -4.02 0.47 35.91
C GLN A 184 -4.34 1.60 34.97
N ALA A 185 -5.63 1.69 34.61
CA ALA A 185 -6.17 2.81 33.88
C ALA A 185 -5.75 4.08 34.62
N ARG A 186 -5.00 4.94 33.93
CA ARG A 186 -4.60 6.22 34.50
C ARG A 186 -5.89 7.01 34.77
N PRO A 187 -6.04 7.67 35.95
CA PRO A 187 -7.24 8.43 36.25
C PRO A 187 -7.53 9.43 35.13
N TRP A 188 -8.78 9.43 34.67
CA TRP A 188 -9.24 10.24 33.55
C TRP A 188 -9.16 11.71 33.94
N CYS A 189 -8.37 12.48 33.18
CA CYS A 189 -8.20 13.91 33.41
C CYS A 189 -8.78 14.66 32.21
N PRO A 190 -9.78 15.53 32.39
CA PRO A 190 -10.53 16.15 31.28
C PRO A 190 -9.63 16.99 30.37
N THR A 191 -8.65 17.71 30.92
CA THR A 191 -7.66 18.48 30.15
C THR A 191 -6.75 17.58 29.31
N GLY A 192 -6.39 16.41 29.84
CA GLY A 192 -5.60 15.40 29.12
C GLY A 192 -6.38 14.73 27.99
N ALA A 193 -7.68 14.48 28.19
CA ALA A 193 -8.57 13.90 27.18
C ALA A 193 -8.83 14.88 26.03
N MET A 194 -9.05 16.17 26.32
CA MET A 194 -9.19 17.21 25.30
C MET A 194 -7.96 17.28 24.39
N GLY A 195 -6.76 17.25 24.96
CA GLY A 195 -5.52 17.25 24.16
C GLY A 195 -5.35 15.99 23.29
N VAL A 196 -5.84 14.83 23.74
CA VAL A 196 -5.87 13.60 22.94
C VAL A 196 -6.85 13.73 21.78
N LEU A 197 -8.03 14.30 22.01
CA LEU A 197 -9.03 14.53 20.97
C LEU A 197 -8.52 15.50 19.91
N VAL A 198 -7.99 16.66 20.29
CA VAL A 198 -7.50 17.67 19.34
C VAL A 198 -6.38 17.10 18.46
N LEU A 199 -5.37 16.48 19.05
CA LEU A 199 -4.25 15.89 18.30
C LEU A 199 -4.70 14.69 17.47
N GLY A 200 -5.59 13.85 18.02
CA GLY A 200 -6.13 12.69 17.34
C GLY A 200 -6.97 13.08 16.12
N CYS A 201 -7.91 14.00 16.28
CA CYS A 201 -8.74 14.52 15.19
C CYS A 201 -7.90 15.20 14.11
N ALA A 202 -6.88 15.98 14.49
CA ALA A 202 -5.96 16.58 13.52
C ALA A 202 -5.19 15.52 12.72
N ALA A 203 -4.62 14.51 13.38
CA ALA A 203 -3.89 13.43 12.72
C ALA A 203 -4.79 12.57 11.80
N ILE A 204 -5.99 12.24 12.27
CA ILE A 204 -7.00 11.51 11.50
C ILE A 204 -7.45 12.35 10.30
N GLY A 205 -7.74 13.64 10.49
CA GLY A 205 -8.12 14.56 9.42
C GLY A 205 -7.06 14.67 8.33
N LEU A 206 -5.78 14.79 8.70
CA LEU A 206 -4.66 14.77 7.76
C LEU A 206 -4.55 13.43 7.02
N CYS A 207 -4.77 12.30 7.70
CA CYS A 207 -4.76 10.98 7.08
C CYS A 207 -5.91 10.80 6.08
N LEU A 208 -7.12 11.27 6.42
CA LEU A 208 -8.27 11.27 5.52
C LEU A 208 -8.06 12.20 4.32
N PHE A 209 -7.40 13.34 4.53
CA PHE A 209 -6.97 14.21 3.44
C PHE A 209 -5.94 13.50 2.53
N GLY A 210 -4.98 12.79 3.11
CA GLY A 210 -4.01 11.96 2.39
C GLY A 210 -4.67 10.86 1.55
N ILE A 211 -5.74 10.22 2.05
CA ILE A 211 -6.54 9.23 1.30
C ILE A 211 -7.13 9.83 0.02
N ARG A 212 -7.50 11.12 0.01
CA ARG A 212 -8.01 11.77 -1.21
C ARG A 212 -6.93 11.91 -2.28
N GLY A 213 -5.67 12.01 -1.87
CA GLY A 213 -4.49 12.10 -2.75
C GLY A 213 -4.34 13.43 -3.51
N ARG A 214 -5.32 14.34 -3.45
CA ARG A 214 -5.29 15.67 -4.08
C ARG A 214 -6.23 16.67 -3.42
N THR A 215 -5.95 17.96 -3.62
CA THR A 215 -6.86 19.06 -3.30
C THR A 215 -7.98 19.14 -4.36
N GLY A 216 -9.21 18.81 -3.99
CA GLY A 216 -10.37 18.89 -4.89
C GLY A 216 -11.49 17.93 -4.52
N TYR A 217 -12.67 18.11 -5.12
CA TYR A 217 -13.89 17.38 -4.74
C TYR A 217 -13.77 15.85 -4.92
N ASN A 218 -13.28 15.37 -6.08
CA ASN A 218 -13.16 13.93 -6.34
C ASN A 218 -11.84 13.35 -5.82
N PRO A 219 -11.83 12.12 -5.28
CA PRO A 219 -10.59 11.40 -4.94
C PRO A 219 -9.70 11.20 -6.17
N ILE A 220 -8.41 10.95 -5.94
CA ILE A 220 -7.44 10.69 -7.01
C ILE A 220 -7.87 9.45 -7.83
N LYS A 221 -7.72 9.55 -9.16
CA LYS A 221 -7.99 8.47 -10.12
C LYS A 221 -6.68 8.07 -10.79
N VAL A 222 -6.64 6.87 -11.37
CA VAL A 222 -5.47 6.38 -12.12
C VAL A 222 -5.07 7.34 -13.24
N SER A 223 -6.03 8.02 -13.88
CA SER A 223 -5.79 9.06 -14.89
C SER A 223 -4.94 10.23 -14.39
N ALA A 224 -4.89 10.49 -13.07
CA ALA A 224 -4.02 11.49 -12.49
C ALA A 224 -2.53 11.11 -12.55
N ALA A 225 -2.19 9.88 -12.93
CA ALA A 225 -0.81 9.51 -13.25
C ALA A 225 -0.42 9.85 -14.69
N TYR A 226 -1.38 10.18 -15.57
CA TYR A 226 -1.14 10.45 -16.98
C TYR A 226 -0.90 11.95 -17.19
N TYR A 227 0.30 12.30 -17.65
CA TYR A 227 0.71 13.71 -17.80
C TYR A 227 1.58 13.97 -19.02
N CYS A 228 2.07 12.92 -19.66
CA CYS A 228 2.92 13.00 -20.85
C CYS A 228 2.45 11.99 -21.89
N HIS A 229 3.08 12.01 -23.07
CA HIS A 229 2.77 11.04 -24.13
C HIS A 229 3.45 9.68 -23.93
N ASP A 230 4.43 9.60 -23.03
CA ASP A 230 5.15 8.37 -22.71
C ASP A 230 4.31 7.44 -21.83
N ALA A 231 3.94 6.29 -22.39
CA ALA A 231 3.09 5.33 -21.72
C ALA A 231 3.76 4.71 -20.49
N PHE A 232 5.09 4.50 -20.52
CA PHE A 232 5.83 3.92 -19.42
C PHE A 232 5.86 4.86 -18.22
N LEU A 233 6.20 6.14 -18.42
CA LEU A 233 6.23 7.14 -17.35
C LEU A 233 4.85 7.36 -16.70
N ASN A 234 3.80 7.37 -17.51
CA ASN A 234 2.43 7.47 -17.00
C ASN A 234 2.04 6.27 -16.11
N GLN A 235 2.46 5.06 -16.49
CA GLN A 235 2.19 3.86 -15.68
C GLN A 235 3.10 3.74 -14.45
N LEU A 236 4.34 4.22 -14.54
CA LEU A 236 5.32 4.22 -13.45
C LEU A 236 4.84 5.05 -12.25
N GLY A 237 4.06 6.11 -12.52
CA GLY A 237 3.43 6.94 -11.51
C GLY A 237 2.26 6.28 -10.77
N VAL A 238 1.76 5.13 -11.21
CA VAL A 238 0.64 4.44 -10.54
C VAL A 238 1.17 3.46 -9.50
N ASN A 239 0.64 3.52 -8.27
CA ASN A 239 0.95 2.50 -7.28
C ASN A 239 0.25 1.15 -7.61
N PRO A 240 0.95 0.01 -7.61
CA PRO A 240 0.37 -1.29 -7.96
C PRO A 240 -0.74 -1.76 -7.01
N ALA A 241 -0.58 -1.56 -5.70
CA ALA A 241 -1.62 -1.90 -4.73
C ALA A 241 -2.87 -1.01 -4.90
N PHE A 242 -2.68 0.26 -5.28
CA PHE A 242 -3.80 1.14 -5.65
C PHE A 242 -4.52 0.67 -6.91
N SER A 243 -3.77 0.28 -7.95
CA SER A 243 -4.35 -0.27 -9.18
C SER A 243 -5.15 -1.54 -8.91
N LEU A 244 -4.58 -2.47 -8.16
CA LEU A 244 -5.24 -3.73 -7.78
C LEU A 244 -6.49 -3.48 -6.94
N LEU A 245 -6.43 -2.63 -5.93
CA LEU A 245 -7.58 -2.34 -5.07
C LEU A 245 -8.71 -1.67 -5.85
N THR A 246 -8.39 -0.63 -6.63
CA THR A 246 -9.42 0.12 -7.37
C THR A 246 -10.07 -0.73 -8.46
N SER A 247 -9.30 -1.48 -9.25
CA SER A 247 -9.85 -2.42 -10.24
C SER A 247 -10.68 -3.53 -9.59
N THR A 248 -10.24 -4.09 -8.46
CA THR A 248 -11.00 -5.14 -7.76
C THR A 248 -12.33 -4.61 -7.22
N LEU A 249 -12.38 -3.36 -6.76
CA LEU A 249 -13.62 -2.73 -6.32
C LEU A 249 -14.53 -2.37 -7.51
N ASP A 250 -13.95 -1.94 -8.63
CA ASP A 250 -14.70 -1.58 -9.83
C ASP A 250 -15.34 -2.82 -10.48
N ASP A 251 -14.64 -3.94 -10.58
CA ASP A 251 -15.17 -5.21 -11.11
C ASP A 251 -16.34 -5.77 -10.27
N ARG A 252 -16.42 -5.39 -8.99
CA ARG A 252 -17.52 -5.80 -8.10
C ARG A 252 -18.77 -4.95 -8.25
N ARG A 253 -18.72 -3.87 -9.03
CA ARG A 253 -19.91 -3.05 -9.30
C ARG A 253 -20.96 -3.85 -10.06
N PRO A 254 -22.26 -3.63 -9.79
CA PRO A 254 -23.31 -4.37 -10.44
C PRO A 254 -23.31 -4.17 -11.97
N GLU A 255 -22.89 -2.99 -12.45
CA GLU A 255 -22.79 -2.71 -13.89
C GLU A 255 -21.68 -3.51 -14.59
N ASN A 256 -20.63 -3.90 -13.86
CA ASN A 256 -19.47 -4.63 -14.38
C ASN A 256 -19.57 -6.15 -14.17
N ARG A 257 -20.71 -6.65 -13.65
CA ARG A 257 -20.91 -8.09 -13.50
C ARG A 257 -20.91 -8.76 -14.86
N ARG A 258 -20.21 -9.90 -14.93
CA ARG A 258 -20.16 -10.74 -16.13
C ARG A 258 -21.59 -11.06 -16.57
N LEU A 259 -21.96 -10.61 -17.77
CA LEU A 259 -23.22 -10.94 -18.41
C LEU A 259 -23.20 -12.43 -18.77
N ASN A 260 -23.96 -13.23 -18.03
CA ASN A 260 -24.08 -14.66 -18.29
C ASN A 260 -25.15 -14.88 -19.37
N LEU A 261 -24.80 -14.61 -20.63
CA LEU A 261 -25.73 -14.68 -21.77
C LEU A 261 -26.25 -16.10 -22.03
N MET A 262 -25.44 -17.11 -21.71
CA MET A 262 -25.75 -18.52 -21.92
C MET A 262 -24.88 -19.39 -20.99
N PRO A 263 -25.39 -20.49 -20.43
CA PRO A 263 -24.59 -21.46 -19.69
C PRO A 263 -23.44 -22.03 -20.53
N VAL A 264 -22.26 -22.18 -19.94
CA VAL A 264 -21.03 -22.66 -20.63
C VAL A 264 -21.25 -24.01 -21.34
N GLY A 265 -22.00 -24.93 -20.72
CA GLY A 265 -22.30 -26.23 -21.33
C GLY A 265 -23.13 -26.13 -22.60
N GLU A 266 -24.10 -25.23 -22.63
CA GLU A 266 -24.95 -24.98 -23.78
C GLU A 266 -24.19 -24.27 -24.90
N ALA A 267 -23.34 -23.30 -24.55
CA ALA A 267 -22.45 -22.63 -25.49
C ALA A 267 -21.49 -23.61 -26.16
N ARG A 268 -20.90 -24.54 -25.38
CA ARG A 268 -20.03 -25.59 -25.92
C ARG A 268 -20.79 -26.53 -26.86
N ALA A 269 -21.99 -26.98 -26.47
CA ALA A 269 -22.81 -27.86 -27.29
C ALA A 269 -23.30 -27.20 -28.59
N ARG A 270 -23.54 -25.90 -28.58
CA ARG A 270 -23.90 -25.12 -29.77
C ARG A 270 -22.70 -24.93 -30.70
N CYS A 271 -21.56 -24.53 -30.16
CA CYS A 271 -20.32 -24.37 -30.93
C CYS A 271 -19.90 -25.68 -31.62
N LEU A 272 -19.95 -26.81 -30.91
CA LEU A 272 -19.67 -28.13 -31.48
C LEU A 272 -20.66 -28.56 -32.57
N ARG A 273 -21.91 -28.09 -32.52
CA ARG A 273 -22.90 -28.33 -33.59
C ARG A 273 -22.61 -27.47 -34.81
N ASP A 274 -22.24 -26.21 -34.60
CA ASP A 274 -21.94 -25.27 -35.68
C ASP A 274 -20.62 -25.61 -36.41
N MET A 275 -19.62 -26.16 -35.71
CA MET A 275 -18.36 -26.63 -36.32
C MET A 275 -18.47 -27.97 -37.07
N ARG A 276 -19.59 -28.69 -36.92
CA ARG A 276 -19.85 -29.97 -37.64
C ARG A 276 -20.64 -29.77 -38.95
N ARG A 277 -21.00 -28.54 -39.29
CA ARG A 277 -21.54 -28.14 -40.59
C ARG A 277 -20.42 -27.63 -41.47
#